data_AF-A0A843JEC5-F1
#
_entry.id   AF-A0A843JEC5-F1
#
_cell.length_a   1.000
_cell.length_b   1.000
_cell.length_c   1.000
_cell.angle_alpha   90.00
_cell.angle_beta   90.00
_cell.angle_gamma   90.00
#
_symmetry.space_group_name_H-M   'P 1'
#
loop_
_entity.id
_entity.type
_entity.pdbx_description
1 polymer ?
#
loop_
_entity_poly.entity_id
_entity_poly.type
_entity_poly.pdbx_seq_one_letter_code
_entity_poly.pdbx_strand_id
1 'polypeptide(L)'
;MVKGGRELGVLRDNLEWIIRYAEGIGEYRTYFGDDFETFADTEVYQDACYSKINQITQCLDRVASKYPEFYRQNFSMPIGSIKGIRNIISHQYENVDVRIVWRFMTEEIPEWESDARSALMRIDDDEDYGLHSPALRKRGLRGLFGKR
;
A
#
# COMPACT_ATOMS: atom_id res chain seq x y z
N MET A 1 16.84 11.37 21.53
CA MET A 1 15.87 12.10 20.67
C MET A 1 16.14 11.99 19.16
N VAL A 2 17.36 11.73 18.68
CA VAL A 2 17.68 11.68 17.22
C VAL A 2 17.12 10.46 16.47
N LYS A 3 16.92 9.32 17.15
CA LYS A 3 16.51 8.06 16.49
C LYS A 3 15.05 8.07 16.01
N GLY A 4 14.15 8.69 16.77
CA GLY A 4 12.71 8.76 16.44
C GLY A 4 12.40 9.64 15.22
N GLY A 5 13.10 10.77 15.06
CA GLY A 5 12.90 11.66 13.90
C GLY A 5 13.32 11.02 12.57
N ARG A 6 14.41 10.23 12.55
CA ARG A 6 14.83 9.50 11.36
C ARG A 6 13.87 8.35 11.00
N GLU A 7 13.36 7.63 11.99
CA GLU A 7 12.39 6.54 11.76
C GLU A 7 11.04 7.05 11.27
N LEU A 8 10.59 8.21 11.76
CA LEU A 8 9.37 8.86 11.28
C LEU A 8 9.52 9.38 9.84
N GLY A 9 10.69 9.94 9.51
CA GLY A 9 11.01 10.34 8.12
C GLY A 9 10.93 9.16 7.16
N VAL A 10 11.54 8.02 7.50
CA VAL A 10 11.47 6.81 6.66
C VAL A 10 10.04 6.31 6.47
N LEU A 11 9.20 6.36 7.51
CA LEU A 11 7.79 5.99 7.39
C LEU A 11 7.05 6.93 6.42
N ARG A 12 7.18 8.25 6.63
CA ARG A 12 6.60 9.28 5.76
C ARG A 12 6.98 9.08 4.31
N ASP A 13 8.28 8.93 4.03
CA ASP A 13 8.79 8.72 2.67
C ASP A 13 8.10 7.52 2.00
N ASN A 14 7.94 6.39 2.71
CA ASN A 14 7.29 5.22 2.12
C ASN A 14 5.80 5.45 1.84
N LEU A 15 5.09 6.22 2.67
CA LEU A 15 3.69 6.59 2.42
C LEU A 15 3.56 7.51 1.20
N GLU A 16 4.41 8.53 1.11
CA GLU A 16 4.46 9.44 -0.05
C GLU A 16 4.79 8.69 -1.34
N TRP A 17 5.72 7.73 -1.30
CA TRP A 17 6.04 6.89 -2.45
C TRP A 17 4.87 6.00 -2.87
N ILE A 18 4.15 5.37 -1.92
CA ILE A 18 2.94 4.59 -2.23
C ILE A 18 1.94 5.46 -3.01
N ILE A 19 1.67 6.67 -2.50
CA ILE A 19 0.74 7.61 -3.12
C ILE A 19 1.19 7.96 -4.54
N ARG A 20 2.44 8.38 -4.71
CA ARG A 20 2.97 8.79 -6.01
C ARG A 20 2.95 7.66 -7.05
N TYR A 21 3.18 6.43 -6.63
CA TYR A 21 3.13 5.28 -7.54
C TYR A 21 1.69 4.88 -7.90
N ALA A 22 0.74 5.02 -6.98
CA ALA A 22 -0.68 4.84 -7.24
C ALA A 22 -1.20 5.90 -8.22
N GLU A 23 -0.85 7.18 -8.01
CA GLU A 23 -1.15 8.27 -8.95
C GLU A 23 -0.59 7.98 -10.34
N GLY A 24 0.66 7.51 -10.43
CA GLY A 24 1.27 7.15 -11.71
C GLY A 24 0.55 6.01 -12.44
N ILE A 25 -0.07 5.07 -11.71
CA ILE A 25 -0.95 4.06 -12.31
C ILE A 25 -2.22 4.72 -12.86
N GLY A 26 -2.81 5.67 -12.13
CA GLY A 26 -3.95 6.47 -12.62
C GLY A 26 -3.61 7.26 -13.89
N GLU A 27 -2.39 7.81 -13.98
CA GLU A 27 -1.89 8.48 -15.19
C GLU A 27 -1.79 7.51 -16.37
N TYR A 28 -1.26 6.31 -16.18
CA TYR A 28 -1.20 5.29 -17.24
C TYR A 28 -2.59 4.88 -17.69
N ARG A 29 -3.51 4.64 -16.74
CA ARG A 29 -4.91 4.35 -17.05
C ARG A 29 -5.53 5.42 -17.93
N THR A 30 -5.37 6.68 -17.54
CA THR A 30 -5.88 7.82 -18.33
C THR A 30 -5.24 7.88 -19.71
N TYR A 31 -3.92 7.67 -19.80
CA TYR A 31 -3.17 7.75 -21.06
C TYR A 31 -3.57 6.66 -22.06
N PHE A 32 -3.75 5.43 -21.59
CA PHE A 32 -4.07 4.27 -22.43
C PHE A 32 -5.58 4.07 -22.66
N GLY A 33 -6.46 4.81 -21.96
CA GLY A 33 -7.91 4.80 -22.22
C GLY A 33 -8.78 4.16 -21.12
N ASP A 34 -8.17 3.66 -20.06
CA ASP A 34 -8.81 3.10 -18.87
C ASP A 34 -9.82 1.96 -19.15
N ASP A 35 -9.46 1.04 -20.04
CA ASP A 35 -10.25 -0.14 -20.33
C ASP A 35 -9.43 -1.44 -20.25
N PHE A 36 -10.11 -2.53 -19.91
CA PHE A 36 -9.48 -3.83 -19.69
C PHE A 36 -8.91 -4.42 -20.99
N GLU A 37 -9.61 -4.29 -22.12
CA GLU A 37 -9.18 -4.92 -23.38
C GLU A 37 -7.89 -4.27 -23.88
N THR A 38 -7.80 -2.93 -23.85
CA THR A 38 -6.56 -2.20 -24.17
C THR A 38 -5.42 -2.58 -23.23
N PHE A 39 -5.69 -2.73 -21.92
CA PHE A 39 -4.69 -3.24 -20.98
C PHE A 39 -4.23 -4.65 -21.34
N ALA A 40 -5.15 -5.57 -21.63
CA ALA A 40 -4.86 -6.95 -21.96
C ALA A 40 -4.06 -7.11 -23.26
N ASP A 41 -4.30 -6.22 -24.24
CA ASP A 41 -3.64 -6.27 -25.56
C ASP A 41 -2.36 -5.41 -25.64
N THR A 42 -2.05 -4.58 -24.63
CA THR A 42 -0.91 -3.66 -24.66
C THR A 42 0.15 -4.03 -23.62
N GLU A 43 1.18 -4.78 -24.04
CA GLU A 43 2.29 -5.22 -23.18
C GLU A 43 3.02 -4.05 -22.49
N VAL A 44 3.27 -2.95 -23.20
CA VAL A 44 3.91 -1.74 -22.62
C VAL A 44 3.09 -1.14 -21.48
N TYR A 45 1.75 -1.18 -21.58
CA TYR A 45 0.87 -0.69 -20.54
C TYR A 45 0.91 -1.63 -19.32
N GLN A 46 0.90 -2.94 -19.55
CA GLN A 46 1.08 -3.94 -18.50
C GLN A 46 2.39 -3.75 -17.76
N ASP A 47 3.51 -3.68 -18.47
CA ASP A 47 4.85 -3.51 -17.89
C ASP A 47 4.97 -2.24 -17.04
N ALA A 48 4.43 -1.12 -17.54
CA ALA A 48 4.41 0.14 -16.82
C ALA A 48 3.64 0.00 -15.49
N CYS A 49 2.47 -0.63 -15.52
CA CYS A 49 1.66 -0.89 -14.33
C CYS A 49 2.34 -1.88 -13.37
N TYR A 50 2.89 -2.99 -13.86
CA TYR A 50 3.59 -4.00 -13.05
C TYR A 50 4.78 -3.39 -12.30
N SER A 51 5.53 -2.52 -12.97
CA SER A 51 6.64 -1.80 -12.35
C SER A 51 6.18 -0.94 -11.17
N LYS A 52 5.08 -0.19 -11.32
CA LYS A 52 4.51 0.62 -10.23
C LYS A 52 3.94 -0.23 -9.11
N ILE A 53 3.21 -1.31 -9.42
CA ILE A 53 2.68 -2.22 -8.40
C ILE A 53 3.81 -2.86 -7.59
N ASN A 54 4.90 -3.27 -8.23
CA ASN A 54 6.08 -3.77 -7.54
C ASN A 54 6.69 -2.74 -6.59
N GLN A 55 6.73 -1.47 -6.99
CA GLN A 55 7.25 -0.40 -6.14
C GLN A 55 6.34 -0.13 -4.93
N ILE A 56 5.01 -0.08 -5.15
CA ILE A 56 4.01 0.07 -4.08
C ILE A 56 4.12 -1.08 -3.07
N THR A 57 4.11 -2.33 -3.55
CA THR A 57 4.19 -3.51 -2.68
C THR A 57 5.49 -3.55 -1.88
N GLN A 58 6.60 -3.08 -2.44
CA GLN A 58 7.87 -2.97 -1.73
C GLN A 58 7.82 -1.92 -0.60
N CYS A 59 7.19 -0.77 -0.83
CA CYS A 59 6.96 0.23 0.20
C CYS A 59 6.04 -0.31 1.31
N LEU A 60 4.94 -0.96 0.96
CA LEU A 60 4.03 -1.58 1.92
C LEU A 60 4.71 -2.67 2.75
N ASP A 61 5.52 -3.54 2.14
CA ASP A 61 6.29 -4.58 2.83
C ASP A 61 7.30 -3.97 3.82
N ARG A 62 7.95 -2.86 3.46
CA ARG A 62 8.82 -2.10 4.40
C ARG A 62 8.02 -1.51 5.56
N VAL A 63 6.86 -0.91 5.30
CA VAL A 63 6.01 -0.33 6.35
C VAL A 63 5.51 -1.42 7.28
N ALA A 64 4.96 -2.51 6.74
CA ALA A 64 4.44 -3.63 7.51
C ALA A 64 5.52 -4.33 8.35
N SER A 65 6.74 -4.49 7.81
CA SER A 65 7.84 -5.16 8.52
C SER A 65 8.47 -4.27 9.60
N LYS A 66 8.67 -2.98 9.34
CA LYS A 66 9.31 -2.06 10.31
C LYS A 66 8.34 -1.48 11.32
N TYR A 67 7.07 -1.28 10.92
CA TYR A 67 6.04 -0.61 11.72
C TYR A 67 4.73 -1.41 11.72
N PRO A 68 4.73 -2.66 12.22
CA PRO A 68 3.59 -3.57 12.10
C PRO A 68 2.31 -3.04 12.78
N GLU A 69 2.42 -2.36 13.92
CA GLU A 69 1.24 -1.79 14.58
C GLU A 69 0.66 -0.59 13.84
N PHE A 70 1.52 0.25 13.30
CA PHE A 70 1.10 1.36 12.46
C PHE A 70 0.33 0.82 11.24
N TYR A 71 0.89 -0.20 10.58
CA TYR A 71 0.28 -0.81 9.42
C TYR A 71 -1.11 -1.37 9.75
N ARG A 72 -1.23 -2.17 10.82
CA ARG A 72 -2.51 -2.77 11.26
C ARG A 72 -3.60 -1.75 11.59
N GLN A 73 -3.23 -0.54 11.98
CA GLN A 73 -4.19 0.50 12.35
C GLN A 73 -4.62 1.38 11.19
N ASN A 74 -3.77 1.49 10.17
CA ASN A 74 -3.94 2.46 9.09
C ASN A 74 -4.22 1.84 7.73
N PHE A 75 -3.95 0.55 7.52
CA PHE A 75 -4.22 -0.15 6.28
C PHE A 75 -5.31 -1.20 6.49
N SER A 76 -6.32 -1.20 5.62
CA SER A 76 -7.42 -2.17 5.62
C SER A 76 -6.96 -3.57 5.22
N MET A 77 -5.93 -3.65 4.36
CA MET A 77 -5.56 -4.90 3.71
C MET A 77 -4.63 -5.78 4.58
N PRO A 78 -4.86 -7.11 4.59
CA PRO A 78 -3.91 -8.05 5.19
C PRO A 78 -2.56 -8.09 4.46
N ILE A 79 -1.47 -8.19 5.22
CA ILE A 79 -0.09 -8.34 4.69
C ILE A 79 0.04 -9.54 3.72
N GLY A 80 -0.75 -10.60 3.92
CA GLY A 80 -0.78 -11.78 3.04
C GLY A 80 -1.12 -11.45 1.59
N SER A 81 -1.95 -10.44 1.34
CA SER A 81 -2.36 -10.01 0.00
C SER A 81 -1.20 -9.40 -0.79
N ILE A 82 -0.26 -8.70 -0.13
CA ILE A 82 0.96 -8.16 -0.76
C ILE A 82 1.82 -9.29 -1.34
N LYS A 83 1.96 -10.41 -0.60
CA LYS A 83 2.71 -11.58 -1.07
C LYS A 83 2.01 -12.24 -2.27
N GLY A 84 0.69 -12.34 -2.21
CA GLY A 84 -0.13 -12.87 -3.31
C GLY A 84 0.10 -12.10 -4.61
N ILE A 85 -0.05 -10.77 -4.60
CA ILE A 85 0.10 -9.98 -5.82
C ILE A 85 1.54 -9.96 -6.34
N ARG A 86 2.55 -9.95 -5.46
CA ARG A 86 3.96 -10.06 -5.87
C ARG A 86 4.27 -11.40 -6.53
N ASN A 87 3.71 -12.50 -6.02
CA ASN A 87 3.85 -13.81 -6.67
C ASN A 87 3.19 -13.80 -8.05
N ILE A 88 2.00 -13.20 -8.14
CA ILE A 88 1.30 -13.03 -9.42
C ILE A 88 2.18 -12.25 -10.38
N ILE A 89 2.74 -11.09 -10.02
CA ILE A 89 3.55 -10.26 -10.92
C ILE A 89 4.93 -10.88 -11.25
N SER A 90 5.57 -11.57 -10.31
CA SER A 90 6.93 -12.11 -10.51
C SER A 90 6.98 -13.37 -11.37
N HIS A 91 5.85 -14.09 -11.51
CA HIS A 91 5.76 -15.32 -12.31
C HIS A 91 5.22 -15.08 -13.73
N GLN A 92 5.17 -13.82 -14.21
CA GLN A 92 4.53 -13.44 -15.48
C GLN A 92 5.47 -13.33 -16.68
N TYR A 93 5.82 -14.46 -17.27
CA TYR A 93 6.01 -14.45 -18.73
C TYR A 93 5.10 -15.45 -19.45
N GLU A 94 4.42 -16.38 -18.77
CA GLU A 94 3.72 -17.45 -19.50
C GLU A 94 2.25 -17.73 -19.13
N ASN A 95 1.73 -17.38 -17.94
CA ASN A 95 0.39 -17.91 -17.53
C ASN A 95 -0.45 -17.05 -16.53
N VAL A 96 -0.19 -15.75 -16.35
CA VAL A 96 -1.08 -14.97 -15.48
C VAL A 96 -2.33 -14.52 -16.20
N ASP A 97 -3.47 -14.75 -15.55
CA ASP A 97 -4.72 -14.06 -15.86
C ASP A 97 -4.57 -12.56 -15.55
N VAL A 98 -4.25 -11.78 -16.59
CA VAL A 98 -4.11 -10.32 -16.56
C VAL A 98 -5.34 -9.61 -15.98
N ARG A 99 -6.51 -10.26 -15.95
CA ARG A 99 -7.72 -9.75 -15.29
C ARG A 99 -7.53 -9.59 -13.79
N ILE A 100 -6.72 -10.43 -13.15
CA ILE A 100 -6.44 -10.31 -11.73
C ILE A 100 -5.65 -9.03 -11.48
N VAL A 101 -4.66 -8.72 -12.33
CA VAL A 101 -3.87 -7.51 -12.18
C VAL A 101 -4.70 -6.27 -12.50
N TRP A 102 -5.55 -6.33 -13.52
CA TRP A 102 -6.50 -5.26 -13.82
C TRP A 102 -7.41 -4.97 -12.63
N ARG A 103 -8.09 -5.99 -12.08
CA ARG A 103 -8.96 -5.83 -10.92
C ARG A 103 -8.20 -5.24 -9.73
N PHE A 104 -7.01 -5.78 -9.47
CA PHE A 104 -6.14 -5.28 -8.41
C PHE A 104 -5.80 -3.79 -8.60
N MET A 105 -5.47 -3.41 -9.83
CA MET A 105 -5.15 -2.04 -10.19
C MET A 105 -6.34 -1.07 -10.04
N THR A 106 -7.55 -1.52 -10.39
CA THR A 106 -8.74 -0.67 -10.41
C THR A 106 -9.47 -0.60 -9.06
N GLU A 107 -9.34 -1.64 -8.24
CA GLU A 107 -10.10 -1.76 -6.98
C GLU A 107 -9.20 -1.58 -5.75
N GLU A 108 -8.05 -2.26 -5.70
CA GLU A 108 -7.24 -2.36 -4.48
C GLU A 108 -6.24 -1.21 -4.33
N ILE A 109 -5.61 -0.78 -5.42
CA ILE A 109 -4.63 0.31 -5.40
C ILE A 109 -5.24 1.65 -4.92
N PRO A 110 -6.45 2.04 -5.37
CA PRO A 110 -7.11 3.23 -4.83
C PRO A 110 -7.34 3.18 -3.31
N GLU A 111 -7.67 2.00 -2.77
CA GLU A 111 -7.80 1.83 -1.31
C GLU A 111 -6.46 2.03 -0.61
N TRP A 112 -5.38 1.42 -1.13
CA TRP A 112 -4.03 1.58 -0.57
C TRP A 112 -3.53 3.02 -0.60
N GLU A 113 -3.85 3.74 -1.67
CA GLU A 113 -3.54 5.17 -1.79
C GLU A 113 -4.30 5.97 -0.72
N SER A 114 -5.59 5.71 -0.55
CA SER A 114 -6.45 6.40 0.42
C SER A 114 -6.00 6.15 1.86
N ASP A 115 -5.64 4.90 2.18
CA ASP A 115 -5.08 4.52 3.47
C ASP A 115 -3.75 5.25 3.72
N ALA A 116 -2.85 5.27 2.73
CA ALA A 116 -1.57 5.96 2.84
C ALA A 116 -1.74 7.48 3.06
N ARG A 117 -2.65 8.14 2.32
CA ARG A 117 -2.96 9.56 2.50
C ARG A 117 -3.52 9.85 3.89
N SER A 118 -4.47 9.03 4.34
CA SER A 118 -5.07 9.17 5.66
C SER A 118 -4.04 8.98 6.76
N ALA A 119 -3.12 8.02 6.60
CA ALA A 119 -2.06 7.76 7.56
C ALA A 119 -1.03 8.90 7.59
N LEU A 120 -0.70 9.47 6.43
CA LEU A 120 0.20 10.62 6.32
C LEU A 120 -0.39 11.86 7.01
N MET A 121 -1.67 12.17 6.78
CA MET A 121 -2.38 13.27 7.46
C MET A 121 -2.36 13.11 8.98
N ARG A 122 -2.56 11.88 9.49
CA ARG A 122 -2.48 11.61 10.93
C ARG A 122 -1.09 11.84 11.52
N ILE A 123 -0.04 11.53 10.76
CA ILE A 123 1.34 11.80 11.18
C ILE A 123 1.62 13.31 11.19
N ASP A 124 1.04 14.07 10.26
CA ASP A 124 1.17 15.53 10.20
C ASP A 124 0.40 16.25 11.33
N ASP A 125 -0.78 15.76 11.67
CA ASP A 125 -1.66 16.38 12.68
C ASP A 125 -1.25 16.09 14.13
N ASP A 126 -0.43 15.06 14.38
CA ASP A 126 -0.02 14.62 15.71
C ASP A 126 1.51 14.63 15.83
N GLU A 127 2.07 15.72 16.39
CA GLU A 127 3.51 15.87 16.65
C GLU A 127 4.07 14.75 17.55
N ASP A 128 3.21 14.05 18.31
CA ASP A 128 3.53 12.90 19.17
C ASP A 128 2.90 11.59 18.66
N TYR A 129 2.66 11.46 17.34
CA TYR A 129 2.32 10.18 16.68
C TYR A 129 3.44 9.13 16.80
N GLY A 130 4.46 9.40 17.63
CA GLY A 130 5.66 8.62 17.79
C GLY A 130 5.37 7.13 17.87
N LEU A 131 6.27 6.33 17.30
CA LEU A 131 6.27 4.86 17.28
C LEU A 131 6.22 4.21 18.69
N HIS A 132 6.13 5.01 19.75
CA HIS A 132 6.04 4.65 21.15
C HIS A 132 4.86 5.31 21.91
N SER A 133 4.00 6.09 21.24
CA SER A 133 2.88 6.78 21.89
C SER A 133 1.91 5.76 22.53
N PRO A 134 1.41 5.99 23.76
CA PRO A 134 0.47 5.10 24.44
C PRO A 134 -0.82 4.82 23.65
N ALA A 135 -1.14 5.65 22.65
CA ALA A 135 -2.21 5.42 21.69
C ALA A 135 -2.03 4.11 20.90
N LEU A 136 -0.79 3.77 20.52
CA LEU A 136 -0.44 2.50 19.87
C LEU A 136 -0.55 1.30 20.83
N ARG A 137 -0.40 1.50 22.15
CA ARG A 137 -0.56 0.45 23.18
C ARG A 137 -2.00 0.19 23.63
N LYS A 138 -2.90 1.18 23.53
CA LYS A 138 -4.22 1.11 24.20
C LYS A 138 -5.36 0.53 23.37
N ARG A 139 -5.20 0.28 22.07
CA ARG A 139 -6.27 -0.26 21.22
C ARG A 139 -6.11 -1.75 20.86
N GLY A 140 -5.34 -2.50 21.65
CA GLY A 140 -5.08 -3.94 21.43
C GLY A 140 -5.72 -4.91 22.43
N LEU A 141 -6.33 -4.46 23.54
CA LEU A 141 -6.75 -5.39 24.61
C LEU A 141 -8.07 -5.07 25.33
N ARG A 142 -8.87 -4.11 24.87
CA ARG A 142 -10.24 -3.87 25.41
C ARG A 142 -11.28 -4.08 24.32
N GLY A 143 -11.66 -5.33 24.12
CA GLY A 143 -12.78 -5.69 23.22
C GLY A 143 -13.13 -7.16 23.19
N LEU A 144 -12.21 -8.07 23.57
CA LEU A 144 -12.45 -9.52 23.42
C LEU A 144 -12.93 -10.26 24.66
N PHE A 145 -13.10 -9.61 25.81
CA PHE A 145 -13.69 -10.24 27.00
C PHE A 145 -14.55 -9.26 27.82
N GLY A 146 -15.72 -8.90 27.29
CA GLY A 146 -16.87 -8.48 28.09
C GLY A 146 -17.89 -9.63 28.06
N LYS A 147 -17.91 -10.44 29.11
CA LYS A 147 -18.73 -11.64 29.25
C LYS A 147 -20.23 -11.31 29.41
N ARG A 148 -21.04 -12.16 28.76
CA ARG A 148 -22.36 -12.70 29.15
C ARG A 148 -23.49 -11.72 29.43
#